data_AF-A0A497V3D9-F1
#
_entry.id   AF-A0A497V3D9-F1
#
_cell.length_a   1.000
_cell.length_b   1.000
_cell.length_c   1.000
_cell.angle_alpha   90.00
_cell.angle_beta   90.00
_cell.angle_gamma   90.00
#
_symmetry.space_group_name_H-M   'P 1'
#
loop_
_entity.id
_entity.type
_entity.pdbx_description
1 polymer ?
#
loop_
_entity_poly.entity_id
_entity_poly.type
_entity_poly.pdbx_seq_one_letter_code
_entity_poly.pdbx_strand_id
1 'polypeptide(L)' 'MKKYIYKGLVKTTLGGYIVVPGSVIELPEKDERVKSLLAQGLLELVETKKQTK' A
#
# COMPACT_ATOMS: atom_id res chain seq x y z
N MET A 1 10.32 11.51 -0.79
CA MET A 1 9.33 10.68 -1.52
C MET A 1 8.11 10.52 -0.63
N LYS A 2 6.89 10.73 -1.15
CA LYS A 2 5.65 10.55 -0.36
C LYS A 2 5.40 9.05 -0.18
N LYS A 3 5.13 8.65 1.07
CA LYS A 3 4.72 7.31 1.42
C LYS A 3 3.27 7.34 1.89
N TYR A 4 2.56 6.26 1.62
CA TYR A 4 1.15 6.11 1.89
C TYR A 4 0.93 4.82 2.66
N ILE A 5 -0.09 4.84 3.50
CA ILE A 5 -0.47 3.69 4.30
C ILE A 5 -1.54 2.93 3.54
N TYR A 6 -1.24 1.67 3.24
CA TYR A 6 -2.14 0.75 2.57
C TYR A 6 -2.47 -0.41 3.48
N LYS A 7 -3.70 -0.91 3.39
CA LYS A 7 -4.14 -2.12 4.03
C LYS A 7 -4.19 -3.23 3.02
N GLY A 8 -3.48 -4.31 3.33
CA GLY A 8 -3.57 -5.57 2.62
C GLY A 8 -4.95 -6.15 2.75
N LEU A 9 -5.58 -6.48 1.62
CA LEU A 9 -6.81 -7.27 1.59
C LEU A 9 -6.53 -8.73 1.26
N VAL A 10 -5.37 -9.03 0.69
CA VAL A 10 -4.92 -10.38 0.34
C VAL A 10 -3.49 -10.65 0.79
N LYS A 11 -3.14 -11.94 0.85
CA LYS A 11 -1.76 -12.37 1.10
C LYS A 11 -0.95 -12.22 -0.20
N THR A 12 -0.04 -11.26 -0.26
CA THR A 12 0.83 -11.02 -1.42
C THR A 12 2.17 -10.44 -1.00
N THR A 13 3.19 -10.58 -1.85
CA THR A 13 4.55 -10.10 -1.55
C THR A 13 4.90 -8.91 -2.45
N LEU A 14 5.20 -7.76 -1.85
CA LEU A 14 5.50 -6.50 -2.51
C LEU A 14 6.91 -6.02 -2.17
N GLY A 15 7.82 -6.04 -3.14
CA GLY A 15 9.15 -5.45 -2.96
C GLY A 15 9.95 -5.97 -1.76
N GLY A 16 9.67 -7.21 -1.32
CA GLY A 16 10.26 -7.80 -0.10
C GLY A 16 9.38 -7.74 1.15
N TYR A 17 8.24 -7.03 1.11
CA TYR A 17 7.26 -6.95 2.18
C TYR A 17 6.14 -7.96 1.97
N ILE A 18 5.81 -8.70 3.02
CA ILE A 18 4.65 -9.60 3.00
C ILE A 18 3.43 -8.81 3.45
N VAL A 19 2.54 -8.57 2.51
CA VAL A 19 1.20 -8.04 2.75
C VAL A 19 0.30 -9.20 3.09
N VAL A 20 -0.42 -9.12 4.21
CA VAL A 20 -1.45 -10.09 4.58
C VAL A 20 -2.78 -9.37 4.79
N PRO A 21 -3.92 -10.07 4.64
CA PRO A 21 -5.24 -9.48 4.88
C PRO A 21 -5.31 -8.84 6.26
N GLY A 22 -5.75 -7.59 6.33
CA GLY A 22 -5.84 -6.82 7.57
C GLY A 22 -4.54 -6.18 8.03
N SER A 23 -3.41 -6.50 7.40
CA SER A 23 -2.14 -5.85 7.72
C SER A 23 -2.03 -4.48 7.07
N VAL A 24 -1.48 -3.53 7.81
CA VAL A 24 -1.31 -2.14 7.38
C VAL A 24 0.17 -1.93 7.10
N ILE A 25 0.51 -1.52 5.88
CA ILE A 25 1.87 -1.36 5.42
C ILE A 25 2.10 0.02 4.80
N GLU A 26 3.28 0.59 5.00
CA GLU A 26 3.66 1.88 4.46
C GLU A 26 4.45 1.68 3.15
N LEU A 27 3.90 2.12 2.02
CA LEU A 27 4.50 1.95 0.71
C LEU A 27 4.68 3.30 -0.02
N PRO A 28 5.70 3.42 -0.88
CA PRO A 28 5.85 4.59 -1.73
C PRO A 28 4.78 4.62 -2.84
N GLU A 29 4.18 5.79 -3.08
CA GLU A 29 3.14 6.02 -4.11
C GLU A 29 3.60 5.68 -5.53
N LYS A 30 4.89 5.89 -5.77
CA LYS A 30 5.49 5.75 -7.10
C LYS A 30 5.78 4.29 -7.47
N ASP A 31 5.51 3.34 -6.59
CA ASP A 31 5.75 1.94 -6.87
C ASP A 31 4.67 1.40 -7.83
N GLU A 32 5.08 0.92 -9.00
CA GLU A 32 4.17 0.41 -10.02
C GLU A 32 3.36 -0.79 -9.51
N ARG A 33 3.94 -1.61 -8.61
CA ARG A 33 3.21 -2.75 -8.04
C ARG A 33 2.10 -2.30 -7.10
N VAL A 34 2.32 -1.24 -6.34
CA VAL A 34 1.31 -0.69 -5.43
C VAL A 34 0.11 -0.18 -6.21
N LYS A 35 0.35 0.52 -7.33
CA LYS A 35 -0.71 0.93 -8.26
C LYS A 35 -1.47 -0.26 -8.84
N SER A 36 -0.77 -1.31 -9.28
CA SER A 36 -1.41 -2.52 -9.80
C SER A 36 -2.27 -3.22 -8.75
N LEU A 37 -1.80 -3.36 -7.51
CA LEU A 37 -2.58 -4.00 -6.45
C LEU A 37 -3.76 -3.14 -6.00
N LEU A 38 -3.62 -1.81 -5.97
CA LEU A 38 -4.73 -0.89 -5.78
C LEU A 38 -5.79 -1.06 -6.88
N ALA A 39 -5.36 -1.10 -8.15
CA ALA A 39 -6.24 -1.25 -9.30
C ALA A 39 -6.97 -2.60 -9.31
N GLN A 40 -6.34 -3.64 -8.76
CA GLN A 40 -6.94 -4.98 -8.59
C GLN A 40 -7.81 -5.09 -7.32
N GLY A 41 -7.90 -4.06 -6.49
CA GLY A 41 -8.63 -4.11 -5.22
C GLY A 41 -7.98 -5.01 -4.16
N LEU A 42 -6.67 -5.24 -4.27
CA LEU A 42 -5.87 -6.08 -3.35
C LEU A 42 -5.23 -5.25 -2.23
N LEU A 43 -5.13 -3.94 -2.43
CA LEU A 43 -4.72 -2.94 -1.44
C LEU A 43 -5.79 -1.88 -1.30
N GLU A 44 -6.05 -1.48 -0.06
CA GLU A 44 -6.92 -0.36 0.28
C GLU A 44 -6.06 0.79 0.79
N LEU A 45 -6.20 1.98 0.21
CA LEU A 45 -5.50 3.18 0.72
C LEU A 45 -6.20 3.65 2.00
N VAL A 46 -5.54 3.45 3.15
CA VAL A 46 -6.09 3.82 4.46
C VAL A 46 -5.77 5.27 4.78
N GLU A 47 -4.52 5.66 4.59
CA GLU A 47 -4.07 6.99 4.99
C GLU A 47 -3.06 7.54 4.00
N THR A 48 -3.45 8.66 3.38
CA THR A 48 -2.47 9.58 2.85
C THR A 48 -1.93 10.34 4.04
N LYS A 49 -0.66 10.16 4.44
CA LYS A 49 0.01 11.19 5.22
C LYS A 49 0.07 12.43 4.33
N LYS A 50 -1.01 13.20 4.31
CA LYS A 50 -1.00 14.62 4.00
C LYS A 50 -0.13 15.21 5.09
N GLN A 51 1.17 15.25 4.79
CA GLN A 51 2.11 16.13 5.44
C GLN A 51 1.52 17.53 5.24
N THR A 52 0.71 17.95 6.21
CA THR A 52 0.06 19.25 6.22
C THR A 52 0.89 20.07 7.19
N LYS A 53 1.44 21.15 6.64
CA LYS A 53 2.29 22.18 7.24
C LYS A 53 3.77 21.86 7.30
#